data_AF-A0A923D9B7-F1
#
_entry.id   AF-A0A923D9B7-F1
#
_cell.length_a   1.000
_cell.length_b   1.000
_cell.length_c   1.000
_cell.angle_alpha   90.00
_cell.angle_beta   90.00
_cell.angle_gamma   90.00
#
_symmetry.space_group_name_H-M   'P 1'
#
loop_
_entity.id
_entity.type
_entity.pdbx_description
1 polymer ?
#
loop_
_entity_poly.entity_id
_entity_poly.type
_entity_poly.pdbx_seq_one_letter_code
_entity_poly.pdbx_strand_id
1 'polypeptide(L)'
;MQTIRIRLAALTLIITALAACNPQTPMTSEPTPTPAAFPTSQPIPRDVVQVWLTLPDQSKKLQREPDLQFGTSAGTGGAVIPINDQVVYQRWKGLARQ
;
A
#
# COMPACT_ATOMS: atom_id res chain seq x y z
N MET A 1 -59.29 2.92 11.47
CA MET A 1 -58.51 2.80 12.72
C MET A 1 -57.46 1.68 12.72
N GLN A 2 -57.47 0.74 11.77
CA GLN A 2 -56.55 -0.41 11.74
C GLN A 2 -55.17 -0.09 11.13
N THR A 3 -55.11 0.83 10.16
CA THR A 3 -53.88 1.25 9.46
C THR A 3 -52.92 2.08 10.32
N ILE A 4 -53.41 2.81 11.32
CA ILE A 4 -52.58 3.62 12.24
C ILE A 4 -51.81 2.72 13.23
N ARG A 5 -52.44 1.63 13.69
CA ARG A 5 -51.81 0.65 14.60
C ARG A 5 -50.67 -0.12 13.93
N ILE A 6 -50.80 -0.43 12.64
CA ILE A 6 -49.78 -1.12 11.85
C ILE A 6 -48.56 -0.21 11.63
N ARG A 7 -48.77 1.09 11.39
CA ARG A 7 -47.67 2.05 11.24
C ARG A 7 -46.93 2.34 12.54
N LEU A 8 -47.62 2.36 13.69
CA LEU A 8 -46.97 2.49 15.00
C LEU A 8 -46.12 1.25 15.33
N ALA A 9 -46.62 0.04 15.05
CA ALA A 9 -45.88 -1.20 15.28
C ALA A 9 -44.64 -1.33 14.37
N ALA A 10 -44.73 -0.88 13.12
CA ALA A 10 -43.59 -0.83 12.22
C ALA A 10 -42.52 0.19 12.68
N LEU A 11 -42.93 1.32 13.25
CA LEU A 11 -42.00 2.35 13.72
C LEU A 11 -41.23 1.90 14.98
N THR A 12 -41.89 1.22 15.93
CA THR A 12 -41.21 0.67 17.12
C THR A 12 -40.21 -0.43 16.80
N LEU A 13 -40.48 -1.22 15.76
CA LEU A 13 -39.58 -2.30 15.32
C LEU A 13 -38.33 -1.76 14.60
N ILE A 14 -38.46 -0.63 13.89
CA ILE A 14 -37.31 0.06 13.26
C ILE A 14 -36.43 0.72 14.33
N ILE A 15 -37.01 1.36 15.35
CA ILE A 15 -36.22 2.05 16.41
C ILE A 15 -35.42 1.03 17.26
N THR A 16 -35.97 -0.16 17.51
CA THR A 16 -35.24 -1.23 18.24
C THR A 16 -34.14 -1.87 17.38
N ALA A 17 -34.31 -1.95 16.05
CA ALA A 17 -33.27 -2.42 15.15
C ALA A 17 -32.08 -1.44 15.03
N LEU A 18 -32.30 -0.12 15.14
CA LEU A 18 -31.21 0.86 15.15
C LEU A 18 -30.44 0.88 16.48
N ALA A 19 -31.07 0.55 17.61
CA ALA A 19 -30.38 0.48 18.91
C ALA A 19 -29.46 -0.75 19.06
N ALA A 20 -29.74 -1.84 18.33
CA ALA A 20 -28.89 -3.04 18.27
C ALA A 20 -27.69 -2.90 17.30
N CYS A 21 -27.68 -1.85 16.47
CA CYS A 21 -26.58 -1.51 15.55
C CYS A 21 -25.65 -0.43 16.10
N ASN A 22 -25.57 -0.26 17.43
CA ASN A 22 -24.44 0.42 18.06
C ASN A 22 -23.46 -0.63 18.60
N PRO A 23 -22.53 -1.15 17.78
CA PRO A 23 -21.26 -1.56 18.34
C PRO A 23 -20.57 -0.27 18.82
N GLN A 24 -20.76 0.08 20.09
CA GLN A 24 -19.72 0.79 20.81
C GLN A 24 -18.56 -0.19 20.93
N THR A 25 -17.81 -0.31 19.85
CA THR A 25 -16.43 -0.77 19.94
C THR A 25 -15.76 0.16 20.96
N PRO A 26 -15.18 -0.37 22.05
CA PRO A 26 -14.23 0.43 22.80
C PRO A 26 -13.21 0.95 21.78
N MET A 27 -12.75 2.19 21.97
CA MET A 27 -11.59 2.72 21.25
C MET A 27 -10.40 1.81 21.57
N THR A 28 -10.35 0.68 20.88
CA THR A 28 -9.16 -0.10 20.65
C THR A 28 -8.37 0.82 19.77
N SER A 29 -7.30 1.35 20.34
CA SER A 29 -6.27 2.10 19.67
C SER A 29 -6.11 1.49 18.28
N GLU A 30 -6.53 2.24 17.25
CA GLU A 30 -6.19 1.92 15.88
C GLU A 30 -4.69 1.64 15.90
N PRO A 31 -4.22 0.45 15.47
CA PRO A 31 -2.79 0.25 15.33
C PRO A 31 -2.38 1.32 14.33
N THR A 32 -1.65 2.32 14.83
CA THR A 32 -0.89 3.28 14.04
C THR A 32 -0.45 2.54 12.79
N PRO A 33 -0.85 2.96 11.56
CA PRO A 33 -0.41 2.28 10.37
C PRO A 33 1.09 2.18 10.50
N THR A 34 1.57 0.95 10.72
CA THR A 34 2.99 0.69 10.85
C THR A 34 3.54 1.28 9.56
N PRO A 35 4.42 2.29 9.63
CA PRO A 35 5.00 2.86 8.43
C PRO A 35 5.47 1.67 7.61
N ALA A 36 4.90 1.48 6.41
CA ALA A 36 5.36 0.44 5.51
C ALA A 36 6.88 0.62 5.50
N ALA A 37 7.58 -0.37 6.07
CA ALA A 37 9.00 -0.22 6.31
C ALA A 37 9.59 0.17 4.96
N PHE A 38 10.21 1.35 4.89
CA PHE A 38 11.17 1.59 3.82
C PHE A 38 12.05 0.35 3.80
N PRO A 39 12.41 -0.18 2.62
CA PRO A 39 13.30 -1.32 2.56
C PRO A 39 14.46 -1.00 3.48
N THR A 40 14.51 -1.72 4.60
CA THR A 40 15.58 -1.60 5.55
C THR A 40 16.84 -1.81 4.72
N SER A 41 17.87 -1.04 5.00
CA SER A 41 19.21 -1.21 4.44
C SER A 41 19.78 -2.56 4.91
N GLN A 42 19.10 -3.65 4.57
CA GLN A 42 19.64 -4.99 4.59
C GLN A 42 20.79 -4.95 3.57
N PRO A 43 21.99 -5.45 3.89
CA PRO A 43 23.05 -5.58 2.91
C PRO A 43 22.52 -6.40 1.74
N ILE A 44 22.21 -5.74 0.63
CA ILE A 44 21.78 -6.42 -0.59
C ILE A 44 23.04 -7.13 -1.10
N PRO A 45 23.00 -8.45 -1.33
CA PRO A 45 24.11 -9.13 -1.99
C PRO A 45 24.45 -8.40 -3.29
N ARG A 46 25.75 -8.28 -3.59
CA ARG A 46 26.28 -7.40 -4.66
C ARG A 46 25.69 -7.71 -6.05
N ASP A 47 25.14 -8.91 -6.20
CA ASP A 47 24.64 -9.45 -7.46
C ASP A 47 23.10 -9.49 -7.54
N VAL A 48 22.40 -8.82 -6.62
CA VAL A 48 20.94 -8.79 -6.55
C VAL A 48 20.41 -7.38 -6.82
N VAL A 49 19.42 -7.29 -7.70
CA VAL A 49 18.68 -6.06 -8.01
C VAL A 49 17.28 -6.16 -7.41
N GLN A 50 16.92 -5.15 -6.63
CA GLN A 50 15.59 -5.01 -6.03
C GLN A 50 14.75 -4.02 -6.86
N VAL A 51 13.49 -4.37 -7.08
CA VAL A 51 12.58 -3.58 -7.92
C VAL A 51 11.31 -3.25 -7.15
N TRP A 52 10.92 -1.98 -7.18
CA TRP A 52 9.64 -1.50 -6.68
C TRP A 52 8.84 -0.90 -7.82
N LEU A 53 7.58 -1.30 -7.96
CA LEU A 53 6.73 -0.95 -9.07
C LEU A 53 5.47 -0.20 -8.61
N THR A 54 5.16 0.89 -9.32
CA THR A 54 3.89 1.60 -9.22
C THR A 54 3.32 1.73 -10.62
N LEU A 55 2.10 1.27 -10.83
CA LEU A 55 1.39 1.34 -12.12
C LEU A 55 0.32 2.45 -12.08
N PRO A 56 0.02 3.08 -13.23
CA PRO A 56 -0.93 4.21 -13.29
C PRO A 56 -2.36 3.80 -12.92
N ASP A 57 -2.73 2.54 -13.15
CA ASP A 57 -4.01 1.96 -12.76
C ASP A 57 -4.09 1.56 -11.28
N GLN A 58 -3.01 1.81 -10.52
CA GLN A 58 -2.85 1.46 -9.11
C GLN A 58 -2.90 -0.04 -8.79
N SER A 59 -2.90 -0.92 -9.79
CA SER A 59 -2.84 -2.38 -9.58
C SER A 59 -1.56 -2.80 -8.83
N LYS A 60 -0.51 -1.99 -8.95
CA LYS A 60 0.70 -2.03 -8.12
C LYS A 60 0.97 -0.64 -7.57
N LYS A 61 1.22 -0.52 -6.26
CA LYS A 61 1.57 0.75 -5.60
C LYS A 61 2.72 0.51 -4.62
N LEU A 62 3.91 0.99 -4.98
CA LEU A 62 5.15 0.71 -4.24
C LEU A 62 5.33 -0.79 -3.93
N GLN A 63 4.87 -1.64 -4.84
CA GLN A 63 4.90 -3.08 -4.66
C GLN A 63 6.30 -3.59 -4.94
N ARG A 64 6.84 -4.42 -4.04
CA ARG A 64 8.12 -5.10 -4.23
C ARG A 64 7.94 -6.28 -5.19
N GLU A 65 8.75 -6.32 -6.23
CA GLU A 65 8.85 -7.47 -7.14
C GLU A 65 9.87 -8.50 -6.62
N PRO A 66 9.89 -9.73 -7.19
CA PRO A 66 10.94 -10.69 -6.91
C PRO A 66 12.34 -10.13 -7.20
N ASP A 67 13.32 -10.57 -6.41
CA ASP A 67 14.71 -10.19 -6.59
C ASP A 67 15.26 -10.71 -7.92
N LEU A 68 15.92 -9.83 -8.67
CA LEU A 68 16.59 -10.18 -9.92
C LEU A 68 18.07 -10.46 -9.64
N GLN A 69 18.62 -11.45 -10.33
CA GLN A 69 20.05 -11.75 -10.28
C GLN A 69 20.70 -11.39 -11.60
N PHE A 70 21.93 -10.90 -11.58
CA PHE A 70 22.70 -10.73 -12.80
C PHE A 70 23.02 -12.10 -13.40
N GLY A 71 22.39 -12.42 -14.52
CA GLY A 71 22.70 -13.62 -15.30
C GLY A 71 23.92 -13.42 -16.20
N THR A 72 24.49 -14.51 -16.71
CA THR A 72 25.58 -14.50 -17.69
C THR A 72 25.23 -13.81 -19.01
N SER A 73 23.92 -13.62 -19.27
CA SER A 73 23.39 -12.92 -20.44
C SER A 73 22.94 -11.49 -20.12
N ALA A 74 23.27 -10.94 -18.95
CA ALA A 74 22.96 -9.56 -18.63
C ALA A 74 23.58 -8.63 -19.68
N GLY A 75 22.76 -7.77 -20.30
CA GLY A 75 23.18 -6.87 -21.38
C GLY A 75 23.25 -7.51 -22.77
N THR A 76 22.88 -8.78 -22.93
CA THR A 76 22.80 -9.47 -24.22
C THR A 76 21.35 -9.73 -24.60
N GLY A 77 20.80 -8.88 -25.47
CA GLY A 77 19.43 -9.00 -26.01
C GLY A 77 18.46 -7.95 -25.44
N GLY A 78 17.82 -7.19 -26.32
CA GLY A 78 16.89 -6.11 -25.97
C GLY A 78 17.54 -4.73 -25.92
N ALA A 79 16.80 -3.74 -25.40
CA ALA A 79 17.30 -2.40 -25.19
C ALA A 79 18.26 -2.37 -24.00
N VAL A 80 19.45 -1.82 -24.19
CA VAL A 80 20.48 -1.71 -23.16
C VAL A 80 20.63 -0.24 -22.77
N ILE A 81 20.61 0.03 -21.45
CA ILE A 81 20.84 1.36 -20.88
C ILE A 81 22.20 1.32 -20.16
N PRO A 82 23.29 1.83 -20.76
CA PRO A 82 24.60 1.83 -20.12
C PRO A 82 24.66 2.89 -19.02
N ILE A 83 25.31 2.55 -17.89
CA ILE A 83 25.63 3.50 -16.81
C ILE A 83 27.11 3.86 -16.95
N ASN A 84 27.41 5.15 -17.06
CA ASN A 84 28.77 5.68 -17.05
C ASN A 84 29.06 6.34 -15.70
N ASP A 85 29.82 5.65 -14.85
CA ASP A 85 30.16 6.09 -13.49
C ASP A 85 31.21 7.21 -13.45
N GLN A 86 31.85 7.54 -14.58
CA GLN A 86 32.81 8.63 -14.69
C GLN A 86 32.15 10.01 -14.87
N VAL A 87 30.86 10.04 -15.24
CA VAL A 87 30.10 11.29 -15.42
C VAL A 87 29.26 11.53 -14.17
N VAL A 88 29.58 12.59 -13.43
CA VAL A 88 28.91 12.94 -12.18
C VAL A 88 28.09 14.23 -12.36
N TYR A 89 26.82 14.18 -11.94
CA TYR A 89 25.90 15.32 -11.96
C TYR A 89 25.66 15.87 -10.54
N GLN A 90 24.46 16.39 -10.25
CA GLN A 90 24.13 16.89 -8.92
C GLN A 90 24.09 15.80 -7.85
N ARG A 91 24.53 16.16 -6.63
CA ARG A 91 24.35 15.35 -5.43
C ARG A 91 23.03 15.70 -4.76
N TRP A 92 22.28 14.69 -4.34
CA TRP A 92 20.99 14.85 -3.69
C TRP A 92 21.15 14.76 -2.18
N LYS A 93 20.54 15.69 -1.42
CA LYS A 93 20.52 15.68 0.05
C LYS A 93 19.45 14.75 0.63
N GLY A 94 18.51 14.29 -0.21
CA GLY A 94 17.40 13.43 0.18
C GLY A 94 16.05 13.98 -0.29
N LEU A 95 15.02 13.15 -0.16
CA LEU A 95 13.62 13.50 -0.39
C LEU A 95 12.91 13.50 0.96
N ALA A 96 12.16 14.55 1.27
CA ALA A 96 11.36 14.62 2.50
C ALA A 96 10.10 13.76 2.38
N ARG A 97 9.63 13.19 3.50
CA ARG A 97 8.27 12.63 3.57
C ARG A 97 7.29 13.81 3.60
N GLN A 98 6.39 13.88 2.63
CA GLN A 98 5.21 14.74 2.70
C GLN A 98 4.07 14.02 3.40
#